data_AF-X1IT95-F1
#
_entry.id   AF-X1IT95-F1
#
_cell.length_a   1.000
_cell.length_b   1.000
_cell.length_c   1.000
_cell.angle_alpha   90.00
_cell.angle_beta   90.00
_cell.angle_gamma   90.00
#
_symmetry.space_group_name_H-M   'P 1'
#
loop_
_entity.id
_entity.type
_entity.pdbx_description
1 polymer ?
#
loop_
_entity_poly.entity_id
_entity_poly.type
_entity_poly.pdbx_seq_one_letter_code
_entity_poly.pdbx_strand_id
1 'polypeptide(L)'
;MALKEHFNNRAWNRWDTDIAFREKQAIEKYQNKLTDEIRYQEFLQYIFSKQWSELKNYANHNGIKIIGDLPIFVAHDSSDVWVHPELFDLDDEGNPRKVAGVPPDYFSKTGQLWGNPHFNWKHMQEDNFLWWKKRFEKLVEQVDVIRID
;
A
#
# COMPACT_ATOMS: atom_id res chain seq x y z
N MET A 1 3.97 -4.26 9.10
CA MET A 1 4.25 -3.50 10.34
C MET A 1 5.14 -4.27 11.30
N ALA A 2 4.75 -5.46 11.80
CA ALA A 2 5.59 -6.24 12.72
C ALA A 2 7.02 -6.51 12.21
N LEU A 3 7.18 -6.93 10.95
CA LEU A 3 8.51 -7.07 10.32
C LEU A 3 9.27 -5.74 10.26
N LYS A 4 8.59 -4.65 9.96
CA LYS A 4 9.20 -3.32 9.87
C LYS A 4 9.81 -2.92 11.21
N GLU A 5 9.09 -3.11 12.32
CA GLU A 5 9.60 -2.91 13.67
C GLU A 5 10.76 -3.87 13.98
N HIS A 6 10.60 -5.17 13.66
CA HIS A 6 11.64 -6.18 13.87
C HIS A 6 12.98 -5.84 13.19
N PHE A 7 12.91 -5.26 11.99
CA PHE A 7 14.08 -4.88 11.20
C PHE A 7 14.48 -3.40 11.37
N ASN A 8 14.14 -2.78 12.50
CA ASN A 8 14.51 -1.40 12.86
C ASN A 8 14.01 -0.33 11.87
N ASN A 9 12.76 -0.48 11.43
CA ASN A 9 12.08 0.41 10.48
C ASN A 9 12.76 0.54 9.11
N ARG A 10 13.64 -0.41 8.76
CA ARG A 10 14.22 -0.49 7.41
C ARG A 10 13.14 -0.85 6.39
N ALA A 11 13.30 -0.34 5.18
CA ALA A 11 12.45 -0.71 4.05
C ALA A 11 12.50 -2.22 3.77
N TRP A 12 11.41 -2.75 3.22
CA TRP A 12 11.25 -4.20 3.03
C TRP A 12 12.38 -4.85 2.22
N ASN A 13 12.92 -4.14 1.23
CA ASN A 13 14.01 -4.63 0.38
C ASN A 13 15.39 -4.57 1.07
N ARG A 14 15.44 -4.13 2.33
CA ARG A 14 16.64 -4.11 3.19
C ARG A 14 16.56 -5.10 4.36
N TRP A 15 15.52 -5.93 4.39
CA TRP A 15 15.42 -7.06 5.32
C TRP A 15 16.28 -8.23 4.84
N ASP A 16 16.31 -9.31 5.62
CA ASP A 16 16.93 -10.55 5.16
C ASP A 16 16.23 -11.03 3.88
N THR A 17 17.01 -11.53 2.92
CA THR A 17 16.55 -11.85 1.55
C THR A 17 15.35 -12.80 1.56
N ASP A 18 15.36 -13.81 2.42
CA ASP A 18 14.31 -14.82 2.53
C ASP A 18 12.94 -14.20 2.83
N ILE A 19 12.86 -13.26 3.77
CA ILE A 19 11.62 -12.58 4.15
C ILE A 19 11.30 -11.40 3.23
N ALA A 20 12.31 -10.70 2.70
CA ALA A 20 12.12 -9.63 1.73
C ALA A 20 11.41 -10.16 0.47
N PHE A 21 11.82 -11.34 -0.02
CA PHE A 21 11.20 -12.04 -1.15
C PHE A 21 10.17 -13.10 -0.75
N ARG A 22 9.72 -13.05 0.50
CA ARG A 22 8.54 -13.78 1.00
C ARG A 22 8.63 -15.30 0.80
N GLU A 23 9.82 -15.86 0.99
CA GLU A 23 10.01 -17.31 1.03
C GLU A 23 9.09 -17.92 2.11
N LYS A 24 8.39 -19.00 1.74
CA LYS A 24 7.34 -19.59 2.57
C LYS A 24 7.83 -19.91 3.99
N GLN A 25 9.03 -20.49 4.12
CA GLN A 25 9.60 -20.85 5.42
C GLN A 25 9.93 -19.62 6.28
N ALA A 26 10.41 -18.53 5.65
CA ALA A 26 10.66 -17.28 6.34
C ALA A 26 9.36 -16.64 6.84
N ILE A 27 8.31 -16.63 6.01
CA ILE A 27 6.98 -16.14 6.39
C ILE A 27 6.45 -16.92 7.61
N GLU A 28 6.47 -18.26 7.58
CA GLU A 28 6.01 -19.09 8.69
C GLU A 28 6.83 -18.84 9.98
N LYS A 29 8.16 -18.75 9.85
CA LYS A 29 9.07 -18.43 10.96
C LYS A 29 8.71 -17.09 11.60
N TYR A 30 8.55 -16.03 10.81
CA TYR A 30 8.27 -14.69 11.32
C TYR A 30 6.84 -14.53 11.80
N GLN A 31 5.86 -15.23 11.21
CA GLN A 31 4.49 -15.28 11.72
C GLN A 31 4.45 -15.84 13.14
N ASN A 32 5.15 -16.96 13.39
CA ASN A 32 5.25 -17.54 14.72
C ASN A 32 6.02 -16.62 15.68
N LYS A 33 7.18 -16.12 15.25
CA LYS A 33 8.07 -15.28 16.07
C LYS A 33 7.43 -13.96 16.50
N LEU A 34 6.63 -13.35 15.62
CA LEU A 34 6.07 -12.01 15.81
C LEU A 34 4.54 -12.05 16.00
N THR A 35 4.03 -13.15 16.56
CA THR A 35 2.58 -13.40 16.67
C THR A 35 1.87 -12.25 17.40
N ASP A 36 2.42 -11.79 18.52
CA ASP A 36 1.78 -10.79 19.37
C ASP A 36 1.82 -9.41 18.70
N GLU A 37 2.92 -9.06 18.03
CA GLU A 37 3.04 -7.82 17.27
C GLU A 37 2.10 -7.80 16.06
N ILE A 38 1.95 -8.94 15.36
CA ILE A 38 0.98 -9.08 14.27
C ILE A 38 -0.44 -8.86 14.81
N ARG A 39 -0.80 -9.55 15.90
CA ARG A 39 -2.12 -9.40 16.54
C ARG A 39 -2.38 -7.98 17.03
N TYR A 40 -1.35 -7.31 17.54
CA TYR A 40 -1.47 -5.91 17.94
C TYR A 40 -1.79 -5.01 16.74
N GLN A 41 -1.12 -5.19 15.61
CA GLN A 41 -1.38 -4.43 14.39
C GLN A 41 -2.77 -4.74 13.82
N GLU A 42 -3.21 -6.01 13.85
CA GLU A 42 -4.59 -6.41 13.51
C GLU A 42 -5.62 -5.76 14.42
N PHE A 43 -5.36 -5.70 15.73
CA PHE A 43 -6.22 -5.03 16.70
C PHE A 43 -6.35 -3.53 16.39
N LEU A 44 -5.26 -2.84 16.04
CA LEU A 44 -5.32 -1.44 15.63
C LEU A 44 -6.20 -1.24 14.38
N GLN A 45 -6.05 -2.10 13.37
CA GLN A 45 -6.89 -2.05 12.17
C GLN A 45 -8.36 -2.35 12.47
N TYR A 46 -8.64 -3.29 13.38
CA TYR A 46 -9.99 -3.57 13.87
C TYR A 46 -10.63 -2.35 14.53
N ILE A 47 -9.93 -1.70 15.46
CA ILE A 47 -10.42 -0.51 16.16
C ILE A 47 -10.68 0.63 15.17
N PHE A 48 -9.74 0.90 14.26
CA PHE A 48 -9.89 1.91 13.22
C PHE A 48 -11.13 1.61 12.36
N SER A 49 -11.26 0.40 11.83
CA SER A 49 -12.37 0.02 10.96
C SER A 49 -13.71 0.10 11.67
N LYS A 50 -13.76 -0.25 12.96
CA LYS A 50 -14.98 -0.17 13.76
C LYS A 50 -15.42 1.29 13.93
N GLN A 51 -14.53 2.13 14.42
CA GLN A 51 -14.83 3.54 14.69
C GLN A 51 -15.16 4.30 13.41
N TRP A 52 -14.42 4.04 12.32
CA TRP A 52 -14.67 4.69 11.03
C TRP A 52 -16.02 4.28 10.43
N SER A 53 -16.38 2.99 10.54
CA SER A 53 -17.69 2.51 10.09
C SER A 53 -18.83 3.14 10.88
N GLU A 54 -18.72 3.24 12.22
CA GLU A 54 -19.71 3.91 13.06
C GLU A 54 -19.89 5.38 12.66
N LEU A 55 -18.78 6.10 12.40
CA LEU A 55 -18.81 7.49 11.94
C LEU A 55 -19.45 7.64 10.56
N LYS A 56 -19.01 6.84 9.57
CA LYS A 56 -19.56 6.86 8.20
C LYS A 56 -21.06 6.58 8.23
N ASN A 57 -21.47 5.57 9.00
CA ASN A 57 -22.88 5.23 9.15
C ASN A 57 -23.65 6.43 9.72
N TYR A 58 -23.16 7.06 10.79
CA TYR A 58 -23.80 8.25 11.34
C TYR A 58 -23.92 9.39 10.32
N ALA A 59 -22.86 9.70 9.57
CA ALA A 59 -22.88 10.71 8.52
C ALA A 59 -23.93 10.39 7.44
N ASN A 60 -23.93 9.15 6.94
CA ASN A 60 -24.83 8.69 5.90
C ASN A 60 -26.30 8.69 6.35
N HIS A 61 -26.58 8.33 7.61
CA HIS A 61 -27.94 8.44 8.19
C HIS A 61 -28.45 9.88 8.23
N ASN A 62 -27.55 10.87 8.31
CA ASN A 62 -27.88 12.29 8.26
C ASN A 62 -27.81 12.87 6.83
N GLY A 63 -27.71 12.02 5.81
CA GLY A 63 -27.64 12.44 4.40
C GLY A 63 -26.32 13.11 3.98
N ILE A 64 -25.28 13.03 4.83
CA ILE A 64 -23.93 13.53 4.53
C ILE A 64 -23.13 12.41 3.86
N LYS A 65 -22.47 12.72 2.74
CA LYS A 65 -21.54 11.80 2.07
C LYS A 65 -20.10 12.18 2.36
N ILE A 66 -19.23 11.18 2.44
CA ILE A 66 -17.79 11.34 2.66
C ILE A 66 -17.05 11.17 1.33
N ILE A 67 -16.25 12.17 0.99
CA ILE A 67 -15.31 12.13 -0.14
C ILE A 67 -13.96 11.68 0.41
N GLY A 68 -13.52 10.51 -0.03
CA GLY A 68 -12.18 9.99 0.22
C GLY A 68 -11.18 10.42 -0.83
N ASP A 69 -9.92 10.15 -0.52
CA ASP A 69 -8.79 10.59 -1.31
C ASP A 69 -7.82 9.42 -1.53
N LEU A 70 -7.47 9.18 -2.78
CA LEU A 70 -6.65 8.05 -3.18
C LEU A 70 -5.46 8.53 -4.01
N PRO A 71 -4.24 8.53 -3.42
CA PRO A 71 -3.03 8.70 -4.19
C PRO A 71 -2.95 7.65 -5.30
N ILE A 72 -2.76 8.07 -6.55
CA ILE A 72 -2.63 7.13 -7.68
C ILE A 72 -1.49 6.15 -7.43
N PHE A 73 -0.32 6.64 -7.01
CA PHE A 73 0.83 5.82 -6.66
C PHE A 73 0.85 5.41 -5.19
N VAL A 74 1.48 4.27 -4.91
CA VAL A 74 1.79 3.82 -3.54
C VAL A 74 3.26 4.10 -3.22
N ALA A 75 3.62 4.16 -1.94
CA ALA A 75 5.02 4.29 -1.53
C ALA A 75 5.79 2.98 -1.82
N HIS A 76 7.08 3.08 -2.17
CA HIS A 76 7.94 1.90 -2.38
C HIS A 76 8.03 1.03 -1.12
N ASP A 77 8.26 1.65 0.04
CA ASP A 77 8.30 0.98 1.33
C ASP A 77 6.88 0.80 1.92
N SER A 78 6.08 -0.02 1.24
CA SER A 78 4.70 -0.36 1.61
C SER A 78 4.45 -1.87 1.58
N SER A 79 3.40 -2.31 2.27
CA SER A 79 2.94 -3.70 2.16
C SER A 79 2.43 -4.04 0.76
N ASP A 80 1.89 -3.06 0.03
CA ASP A 80 1.40 -3.28 -1.34
C ASP A 80 2.53 -3.71 -2.27
N VAL A 81 3.65 -2.97 -2.25
CA VAL A 81 4.82 -3.27 -3.09
C VAL A 81 5.55 -4.52 -2.61
N TRP A 82 5.65 -4.73 -1.29
CA TRP A 82 6.31 -5.92 -0.75
C TRP A 82 5.54 -7.22 -1.06
N VAL A 83 4.21 -7.20 -0.99
CA VAL A 83 3.38 -8.40 -1.23
C VAL A 83 3.20 -8.68 -2.72
N HIS A 84 3.22 -7.64 -3.55
CA HIS A 84 2.98 -7.72 -4.99
C HIS A 84 4.08 -7.05 -5.82
N PRO A 85 5.37 -7.42 -5.66
CA PRO A 85 6.46 -6.78 -6.39
C PRO A 85 6.30 -6.87 -7.92
N GLU A 86 5.63 -7.92 -8.41
CA GLU A 86 5.33 -8.14 -9.84
C GLU A 86 4.46 -7.05 -10.48
N LEU A 87 3.68 -6.33 -9.67
CA LEU A 87 2.80 -5.26 -10.12
C LEU A 87 3.52 -3.91 -10.30
N PHE A 88 4.83 -3.85 -10.02
CA PHE A 88 5.62 -2.62 -10.04
C PHE A 88 6.91 -2.78 -10.89
N ASP A 89 7.45 -1.67 -11.38
CA ASP A 89 8.69 -1.63 -12.16
C ASP A 89 9.92 -1.67 -11.24
N LEU A 90 10.27 -2.86 -10.75
CA LEU A 90 11.37 -3.11 -9.81
C LEU A 90 12.52 -3.91 -10.44
N ASP A 91 13.71 -3.77 -9.87
CA ASP A 91 14.85 -4.66 -10.13
C ASP A 91 14.83 -5.93 -9.26
N ASP A 92 15.80 -6.82 -9.50
CA ASP A 92 15.89 -8.12 -8.82
C ASP A 92 16.21 -7.98 -7.32
N GLU A 93 16.64 -6.79 -6.88
CA GLU A 93 16.89 -6.42 -5.49
C GLU A 93 15.68 -5.71 -4.87
N GLY A 94 14.59 -5.53 -5.63
CA GLY A 94 13.37 -4.88 -5.19
C GLY A 94 13.44 -3.35 -5.20
N ASN A 95 14.46 -2.71 -5.78
CA ASN A 95 14.51 -1.25 -5.93
C ASN A 95 13.69 -0.80 -7.17
N PRO A 96 13.07 0.39 -7.16
CA PRO A 96 12.39 0.91 -8.35
C PRO A 96 13.37 1.19 -9.50
N ARG A 97 13.12 0.64 -10.69
CA ARG A 97 13.90 0.97 -11.91
C ARG A 97 13.61 2.39 -12.39
N LYS A 98 12.37 2.83 -12.18
CA LYS A 98 11.88 4.18 -12.46
C LYS A 98 10.99 4.63 -11.31
N VAL A 99 10.96 5.94 -11.10
CA VAL A 99 10.13 6.56 -10.07
C VAL A 99 9.27 7.67 -10.64
N ALA A 100 8.13 7.87 -10.00
CA ALA A 100 7.13 8.86 -10.37
C ALA A 100 7.63 10.28 -10.12
N GLY A 101 7.09 11.18 -10.93
CA GLY A 101 7.34 12.60 -10.90
C GLY A 101 6.59 13.31 -12.01
N VAL A 102 6.76 14.62 -12.08
CA VAL A 102 6.25 15.46 -13.16
C VAL A 102 7.39 16.24 -13.78
N PRO A 103 7.39 16.43 -15.11
CA PRO A 103 8.45 17.17 -15.80
C PRO A 103 8.42 18.66 -15.42
N PRO A 104 9.48 19.42 -15.75
CA PRO A 104 9.42 20.87 -15.74
C PRO A 104 8.24 21.42 -16.55
N ASP A 105 7.67 22.51 -16.07
CA ASP A 105 6.62 23.27 -16.74
C ASP A 105 6.79 24.78 -16.47
N TYR A 106 5.82 25.59 -16.90
CA TYR A 106 5.87 27.03 -16.72
C TYR A 106 5.70 27.49 -15.26
N PHE A 107 5.27 26.60 -14.36
CA PHE A 107 5.21 26.84 -12.91
C PHE A 107 6.45 26.34 -12.18
N SER A 108 7.10 25.27 -12.65
CA SER A 108 8.30 24.67 -12.05
C SER A 108 9.38 24.37 -13.08
N LYS A 109 10.52 25.08 -12.97
CA LYS A 109 11.67 24.90 -13.87
C LYS A 109 12.35 23.52 -13.75
N THR A 110 12.15 22.81 -12.64
CA THR A 110 12.81 21.52 -12.36
C THR A 110 11.85 20.34 -12.34
N GLY A 111 10.54 20.59 -12.47
CA GLY A 111 9.54 19.55 -12.24
C GLY A 111 9.54 19.09 -10.79
N GLN A 112 9.11 17.85 -10.55
CA GLN A 112 9.09 17.23 -9.23
C GLN A 112 9.44 15.75 -9.35
N LEU A 113 10.22 15.24 -8.39
CA LEU A 113 10.57 13.83 -8.26
C LEU A 113 9.91 13.31 -6.99
N TRP A 114 8.89 12.46 -7.12
CA TRP A 114 8.09 11.98 -5.99
C TRP A 114 8.64 10.69 -5.38
N GLY A 115 9.29 9.85 -6.17
CA GLY A 115 9.99 8.66 -5.67
C GLY A 115 9.13 7.38 -5.60
N ASN A 116 7.84 7.44 -5.92
CA ASN A 116 6.98 6.25 -5.95
C ASN A 116 7.36 5.31 -7.11
N PRO A 117 7.30 3.97 -6.94
CA PRO A 117 7.51 3.05 -8.04
C PRO A 117 6.38 3.17 -9.07
N HIS A 118 6.72 2.98 -10.33
CA HIS A 118 5.72 2.89 -11.40
C HIS A 118 5.01 1.54 -11.38
N PHE A 119 3.75 1.51 -11.79
CA PHE A 119 3.02 0.28 -12.01
C PHE A 119 3.49 -0.45 -13.27
N ASN A 120 3.54 -1.78 -13.21
CA ASN A 120 3.58 -2.64 -14.37
C ASN A 120 2.16 -2.85 -14.92
N TRP A 121 1.63 -1.83 -15.60
CA TRP A 121 0.27 -1.85 -16.13
C TRP A 121 -0.02 -3.03 -17.07
N LYS A 122 1.00 -3.49 -17.81
CA LYS A 122 0.87 -4.65 -18.69
C LYS A 122 0.55 -5.91 -17.90
N HIS A 123 1.29 -6.15 -16.80
CA HIS A 123 1.03 -7.30 -15.93
C HIS A 123 -0.33 -7.19 -15.24
N MET A 124 -0.68 -6.01 -14.71
CA MET A 124 -2.00 -5.79 -14.11
C MET A 124 -3.16 -6.03 -15.10
N GLN A 125 -2.95 -5.80 -16.39
CA GLN A 125 -3.99 -6.05 -17.40
C GLN A 125 -4.29 -7.55 -17.56
N GLU A 126 -3.34 -8.44 -17.26
CA GLU A 126 -3.46 -9.90 -17.44
C GLU A 126 -4.55 -10.50 -16.55
N ASP A 127 -4.76 -9.96 -15.34
CA ASP A 127 -5.81 -10.37 -14.41
C ASP A 127 -7.02 -9.42 -14.39
N ASN A 128 -7.13 -8.57 -15.42
CA ASN A 128 -8.15 -7.54 -15.56
C ASN A 128 -8.15 -6.57 -14.35
N PHE A 129 -6.96 -6.10 -13.97
CA PHE A 129 -6.70 -5.08 -12.95
C PHE A 129 -7.24 -5.45 -11.57
N LEU A 130 -7.06 -6.71 -11.15
CA LEU A 130 -7.63 -7.24 -9.90
C LEU A 130 -7.16 -6.46 -8.67
N TRP A 131 -5.88 -6.09 -8.61
CA TRP A 131 -5.33 -5.31 -7.50
C TRP A 131 -6.04 -3.96 -7.33
N TRP A 132 -6.26 -3.24 -8.43
CA TRP A 132 -6.99 -1.98 -8.44
C TRP A 132 -8.45 -2.15 -8.04
N LYS A 133 -9.12 -3.19 -8.54
CA LYS A 133 -10.50 -3.50 -8.15
C LYS A 133 -10.62 -3.74 -6.65
N LYS A 134 -9.76 -4.58 -6.08
CA LYS A 134 -9.71 -4.81 -4.63
C LYS A 134 -9.42 -3.53 -3.83
N ARG A 135 -8.53 -2.68 -4.35
CA ARG A 135 -8.23 -1.36 -3.74
C ARG A 135 -9.47 -0.48 -3.71
N PHE A 136 -10.24 -0.40 -4.80
CA PHE A 136 -11.50 0.34 -4.84
C PHE A 136 -12.58 -0.28 -3.96
N GLU A 137 -12.76 -1.60 -4.00
CA GLU A 137 -13.71 -2.35 -3.14
C GLU A 137 -13.47 -2.02 -1.67
N LYS A 138 -12.20 -2.02 -1.23
CA LYS A 138 -11.87 -1.69 0.15
C LYS A 138 -12.15 -0.22 0.51
N LEU A 139 -11.91 0.70 -0.41
CA LEU A 139 -12.12 2.13 -0.17
C LEU A 139 -13.59 2.51 -0.12
N VAL A 140 -14.45 1.90 -0.95
CA VAL A 140 -15.90 2.20 -0.92
C VAL A 140 -16.58 1.70 0.35
N GLU A 141 -15.97 0.76 1.09
CA GLU A 141 -16.41 0.46 2.46
C GLU A 141 -16.24 1.69 3.37
N GLN A 142 -15.18 2.48 3.16
CA GLN A 142 -14.80 3.61 4.01
C GLN A 142 -15.40 4.94 3.56
N VAL A 143 -15.59 5.17 2.27
CA VAL A 143 -16.07 6.46 1.73
C VAL A 143 -17.16 6.26 0.69
N ASP A 144 -17.87 7.32 0.33
CA ASP A 144 -18.99 7.26 -0.63
C ASP A 144 -18.57 7.73 -2.04
N VAL A 145 -17.53 8.57 -2.10
CA VAL A 145 -16.93 9.07 -3.35
C VAL A 145 -15.42 8.98 -3.20
N ILE A 146 -14.72 8.55 -4.26
CA ILE A 146 -13.26 8.47 -4.28
C ILE A 146 -12.74 9.51 -5.25
N ARG A 147 -11.95 10.47 -4.75
CA ARG A 147 -11.04 11.27 -5.58
C ARG A 147 -9.77 10.46 -5.81
N ILE A 148 -9.31 10.40 -7.04
CA ILE A 148 -7.97 9.87 -7.36
C ILE A 148 -7.09 11.08 -7.65
N ASP A 149 -6.00 11.20 -6.89
CA ASP A 149 -4.99 12.25 -7.06
C ASP A 149 -4.10 12.03 -8.28
#